data_AF-A0A437UJI3-F1
#
_entry.id   AF-A0A437UJI3-F1
#
_cell.length_a   1.000
_cell.length_b   1.000
_cell.length_c   1.000
_cell.angle_alpha   90.00
_cell.angle_beta   90.00
_cell.angle_gamma   90.00
#
_symmetry.space_group_name_H-M   'P 1'
#
loop_
_entity.id
_entity.type
_entity.pdbx_description
1 polymer ?
#
loop_
_entity_poly.entity_id
_entity_poly.type
_entity_poly.pdbx_seq_one_letter_code
_entity_poly.pdbx_strand_id
1 'polypeptide(L)'
;MKLTVSLDILEKTFYYVSPVKPVSTVPLIYATFLMEKAQVAYTTENEVKFARKVERSFKTAFHEIVEANQEYRELLDQDQLLSSQQHLTYQANLIDSVIATIREYPDMQLIRVELAGSWPVFQTEAGRLDLGE
;
A
#
# COMPACT_ATOMS: atom_id res chain seq x y z
N MET A 1 15.86 -12.03 4.11
CA MET A 1 14.72 -11.87 5.05
C MET A 1 13.54 -11.29 4.28
N LYS A 2 12.30 -11.51 4.72
CA LYS A 2 11.15 -10.85 4.11
C LYS A 2 10.68 -9.71 5.02
N LEU A 3 10.38 -8.56 4.45
CA LEU A 3 9.76 -7.43 5.13
C LEU A 3 8.52 -7.03 4.36
N THR A 4 7.37 -7.00 5.02
CA THR A 4 6.12 -6.54 4.42
C THR A 4 5.79 -5.16 4.97
N VAL A 5 5.47 -4.25 4.07
CA VAL A 5 5.02 -2.91 4.39
C VAL A 5 3.61 -2.74 3.87
N SER A 6 2.74 -2.24 4.74
CA SER A 6 1.39 -1.81 4.43
C SER A 6 1.44 -0.36 3.98
N LEU A 7 0.98 -0.07 2.76
CA LEU A 7 0.87 1.28 2.21
C LEU A 7 -0.57 1.76 2.40
N ASP A 8 -0.74 2.88 3.08
CA ASP A 8 -2.00 3.59 3.19
C ASP A 8 -1.91 4.88 2.37
N ILE A 9 -2.47 4.82 1.16
CA ILE A 9 -2.43 5.94 0.23
C ILE A 9 -3.35 7.08 0.65
N LEU A 10 -4.42 6.82 1.42
CA LEU A 10 -5.37 7.85 1.87
C LEU A 10 -4.74 8.68 2.99
N GLU A 11 -4.21 8.00 4.00
CA GLU A 11 -3.50 8.64 5.12
C GLU A 11 -2.09 9.11 4.73
N LYS A 12 -1.62 8.78 3.51
CA LYS A 12 -0.28 9.09 3.00
C LYS A 12 0.81 8.61 3.97
N THR A 13 0.62 7.41 4.50
CA THR A 13 1.51 6.81 5.49
C THR A 13 1.72 5.33 5.18
N PHE A 14 2.70 4.72 5.85
CA PHE A 14 2.96 3.29 5.71
C PHE A 14 3.37 2.68 7.04
N TYR A 15 3.12 1.38 7.17
CA TYR A 15 3.36 0.62 8.39
C TYR A 15 4.12 -0.65 8.09
N TYR A 16 5.09 -0.99 8.93
CA TYR A 16 5.71 -2.31 8.88
C TYR A 16 4.73 -3.33 9.45
N VAL A 17 4.41 -4.36 8.67
CA VAL A 17 3.46 -5.39 9.09
C VAL A 17 4.11 -6.23 10.18
N SER A 18 3.51 -6.18 11.37
CA SER A 18 3.89 -6.97 12.53
C SER A 18 2.83 -8.05 12.75
N PRO A 19 3.21 -9.32 13.02
CA PRO A 19 2.24 -10.41 13.23
C PRO A 19 1.36 -10.21 14.47
N VAL A 20 1.66 -9.21 15.29
CA VAL A 20 0.99 -8.93 16.57
C VAL A 20 0.10 -7.69 16.53
N LYS A 21 0.18 -6.85 15.47
CA LYS A 21 -0.60 -5.61 15.35
C LYS A 21 -1.73 -5.79 14.34
N PRO A 22 -2.98 -5.42 14.67
CA PRO A 22 -4.07 -5.44 13.70
C PRO A 22 -3.74 -4.45 12.59
N VAL A 23 -3.94 -4.87 11.34
CA VAL A 23 -3.78 -3.96 10.20
C VAL A 23 -5.08 -3.22 9.96
N SER A 24 -4.98 -1.93 9.63
CA SER A 24 -6.12 -1.01 9.45
C SER A 24 -7.20 -1.60 8.54
N THR A 25 -8.46 -1.24 8.80
CA THR A 25 -9.63 -1.64 7.99
C THR A 25 -9.75 -0.87 6.68
N VAL A 26 -8.93 0.15 6.50
CA VAL A 26 -8.77 0.87 5.24
C VAL A 26 -8.07 -0.08 4.26
N PRO A 27 -8.41 -0.07 2.98
CA PRO A 27 -7.75 -0.93 2.02
C PRO A 27 -6.26 -0.61 1.92
N LEU A 28 -5.46 -1.66 2.06
CA LEU A 28 -4.02 -1.59 2.22
C LEU A 28 -3.36 -2.31 1.06
N ILE A 29 -2.36 -1.66 0.48
CA ILE A 29 -1.45 -2.34 -0.43
C ILE A 29 -0.34 -2.93 0.43
N TYR A 30 -0.20 -4.25 0.43
CA TYR A 30 0.95 -4.89 1.03
C TYR A 30 2.05 -5.06 -0.01
N ALA A 31 3.19 -4.41 0.22
CA ALA A 31 4.41 -4.61 -0.55
C ALA A 31 5.39 -5.45 0.28
N THR A 32 5.74 -6.64 -0.22
CA THR A 32 6.73 -7.51 0.41
C THR A 32 8.05 -7.44 -0.33
N PHE A 33 9.12 -7.24 0.43
CA PHE A 33 10.48 -7.09 -0.06
C PHE A 33 11.35 -8.25 0.40
N LEU A 34 12.28 -8.67 -0.46
CA LEU A 34 13.41 -9.51 -0.08
C LEU A 34 14.55 -8.60 0.36
N MET A 35 14.99 -8.76 1.61
CA MET A 35 15.96 -7.88 2.26
C MET A 35 17.19 -8.65 2.74
N GLU A 36 18.36 -8.06 2.56
CA GLU A 36 19.58 -8.48 3.22
C GLU A 36 19.63 -8.01 4.68
N LYS A 37 20.44 -8.67 5.52
CA LYS A 37 20.59 -8.32 6.94
C LYS A 37 21.06 -6.87 7.14
N ALA A 38 21.88 -6.34 6.23
CA ALA A 38 22.37 -4.96 6.28
C ALA A 38 21.30 -3.91 5.95
N GLN A 39 20.19 -4.33 5.34
CA GLN A 39 19.11 -3.46 4.88
C GLN A 39 17.93 -3.40 5.86
N VAL A 40 18.01 -4.14 6.98
CA VAL A 40 16.99 -4.14 8.03
C VAL A 40 17.51 -3.52 9.31
N ALA A 41 16.60 -2.90 10.05
CA ALA A 41 16.81 -2.41 11.40
C ALA A 41 15.63 -2.84 12.27
N TYR A 42 15.68 -2.47 13.55
CA TYR A 42 14.63 -2.79 14.53
C TYR A 42 14.13 -1.53 15.23
N THR A 43 12.86 -1.50 15.60
CA THR A 43 12.30 -0.50 16.52
C THR A 43 12.72 -0.83 17.96
N THR A 44 12.41 0.07 18.89
CA THR A 44 12.58 -0.19 20.34
C THR A 44 11.72 -1.34 20.86
N GLU A 45 10.65 -1.69 20.12
CA GLU A 45 9.76 -2.83 20.40
C GLU A 45 10.23 -4.13 19.72
N ASN A 46 11.46 -4.15 19.17
CA ASN A 46 12.02 -5.27 18.40
C ASN A 46 11.24 -5.62 17.11
N GLU A 47 10.50 -4.68 16.53
CA GLU A 47 9.83 -4.87 15.25
C GLU A 47 10.78 -4.59 14.08
N VAL A 48 10.75 -5.43 13.06
CA VAL A 48 11.61 -5.29 11.87
C VAL A 48 11.16 -4.08 11.04
N LYS A 49 12.12 -3.28 10.59
CA LYS A 49 11.91 -2.17 9.67
C LYS A 49 13.06 -2.04 8.67
N PHE A 50 12.93 -1.14 7.70
CA PHE A 50 14.05 -0.78 6.83
C PHE A 50 15.19 -0.11 7.63
N ALA A 51 16.43 -0.40 7.24
CA ALA A 51 17.58 0.39 7.66
C ALA A 51 17.49 1.81 7.05
N ARG A 52 18.07 2.80 7.73
CA ARG A 52 17.90 4.23 7.42
C ARG A 52 18.09 4.61 5.95
N LYS A 53 19.09 4.03 5.26
CA LYS A 53 19.36 4.29 3.84
C LYS A 53 18.16 3.85 2.97
N VAL A 54 17.72 2.60 3.16
CA VAL A 54 16.61 2.01 2.40
C VAL A 54 15.29 2.68 2.78
N GLU A 55 15.07 3.00 4.05
CA GLU A 55 13.87 3.70 4.52
C GLU A 55 13.71 5.06 3.83
N ARG A 56 14.82 5.76 3.56
CA ARG A 56 14.78 7.05 2.84
C ARG A 56 14.32 6.87 1.39
N SER A 57 14.91 5.91 0.69
CA SER A 57 14.51 5.56 -0.68
C SER A 57 13.05 5.14 -0.74
N PHE A 58 12.62 4.31 0.21
CA PHE A 58 11.23 3.87 0.29
C PHE A 58 10.26 5.03 0.55
N LYS A 59 10.62 5.99 1.41
CA LYS A 59 9.81 7.20 1.63
C LYS A 59 9.65 8.03 0.35
N THR A 60 10.71 8.18 -0.43
CA THR A 60 10.64 8.86 -1.73
C THR A 60 9.74 8.11 -2.70
N ALA A 61 9.96 6.80 -2.87
CA ALA A 61 9.13 5.96 -3.74
C ALA A 61 7.65 6.01 -3.33
N PHE A 62 7.36 5.96 -2.02
CA PHE A 62 6.00 6.03 -1.52
C PHE A 62 5.34 7.39 -1.80
N HIS A 63 6.10 8.48 -1.68
CA HIS A 63 5.60 9.80 -2.05
C HIS A 63 5.24 9.87 -3.54
N GLU A 64 6.10 9.35 -4.42
CA GLU A 64 5.85 9.27 -5.87
C GLU A 64 4.61 8.43 -6.19
N ILE A 65 4.41 7.30 -5.49
CA ILE A 65 3.19 6.49 -5.61
C ILE A 65 1.95 7.29 -5.22
N VAL A 66 2.00 8.01 -4.10
CA VAL A 66 0.88 8.84 -3.63
C VAL A 66 0.54 9.95 -4.63
N GLU A 67 1.55 10.57 -5.25
CA GLU A 67 1.36 11.61 -6.26
C GLU A 67 0.80 11.04 -7.57
N ALA A 68 1.38 9.94 -8.07
CA ALA A 68 0.94 9.30 -9.31
C ALA A 68 -0.53 8.81 -9.25
N ASN A 69 -1.04 8.53 -8.05
CA ASN A 69 -2.39 8.03 -7.82
C ASN A 69 -3.29 9.09 -7.15
N GLN A 70 -2.97 10.38 -7.29
CA GLN A 70 -3.72 11.47 -6.66
C GLN A 70 -5.20 11.47 -7.05
N GLU A 71 -5.52 11.33 -8.34
CA GLU A 71 -6.91 11.33 -8.83
C GLU A 71 -7.71 10.24 -8.14
N TYR A 72 -7.22 9.00 -8.16
CA TYR A 72 -7.91 7.90 -7.51
C TYR A 72 -8.07 8.15 -6.02
N ARG A 73 -7.00 8.60 -5.35
CA ARG A 73 -7.02 8.93 -3.92
C ARG A 73 -8.08 9.99 -3.58
N GLU A 74 -8.26 11.02 -4.42
CA GLU A 74 -9.26 12.08 -4.20
C GLU A 74 -10.69 11.58 -4.37
N LEU A 75 -10.95 10.72 -5.38
CA LEU A 75 -12.25 10.07 -5.55
C LEU A 75 -12.63 9.26 -4.30
N LEU A 76 -11.64 8.62 -3.70
CA LEU A 76 -11.81 7.77 -2.52
C LEU A 76 -11.99 8.58 -1.24
N ASP A 77 -11.24 9.67 -1.07
CA ASP A 77 -11.37 10.60 0.06
C ASP A 77 -12.75 11.29 0.10
N GLN A 78 -13.39 11.43 -1.07
CA GLN A 78 -14.73 12.02 -1.21
C GLN A 78 -15.87 10.99 -1.16
N ASP A 79 -15.57 9.71 -0.88
CA ASP A 79 -16.54 8.61 -0.95
C ASP A 79 -17.32 8.58 -2.28
N GLN A 80 -16.67 8.96 -3.39
CA GLN A 80 -17.33 9.00 -4.68
C GLN A 80 -17.64 7.58 -5.17
N LEU A 81 -18.91 7.33 -5.48
CA LEU A 81 -19.34 6.05 -6.03
C LEU A 81 -18.79 5.89 -7.45
N LEU A 82 -17.85 4.96 -7.65
CA LEU A 82 -17.36 4.60 -8.97
C LEU A 82 -18.06 3.33 -9.46
N SER A 83 -18.23 3.19 -10.76
CA SER A 83 -18.64 1.89 -11.31
C SER A 83 -17.60 0.82 -11.02
N SER A 84 -18.01 -0.45 -10.97
CA SER A 84 -17.10 -1.57 -10.72
C SER A 84 -15.92 -1.59 -11.70
N GLN A 85 -16.16 -1.27 -12.98
CA GLN A 85 -15.11 -1.20 -14.00
C GLN A 85 -14.10 -0.06 -13.72
N GLN A 86 -14.57 1.11 -13.30
CA GLN A 86 -13.68 2.22 -12.92
C GLN A 86 -12.84 1.84 -11.70
N HIS A 87 -13.45 1.25 -10.67
CA HIS A 87 -12.72 0.76 -9.50
C HIS A 87 -11.63 -0.24 -9.86
N LEU A 88 -11.96 -1.27 -10.65
CA LEU A 88 -10.99 -2.28 -11.08
C LEU A 88 -9.84 -1.66 -11.90
N THR A 89 -10.17 -0.69 -12.76
CA THR A 89 -9.17 0.01 -13.57
C THR A 89 -8.20 0.81 -12.69
N TYR A 90 -8.72 1.58 -11.74
CA TYR A 90 -7.87 2.35 -10.82
C TYR A 90 -7.04 1.46 -9.90
N GLN A 91 -7.57 0.33 -9.43
CA GLN A 91 -6.81 -0.63 -8.62
C GLN A 91 -5.68 -1.28 -9.41
N ALA A 92 -5.92 -1.66 -10.66
CA ALA A 92 -4.88 -2.20 -11.53
C ALA A 92 -3.77 -1.15 -11.74
N ASN A 93 -4.16 0.09 -12.06
CA ASN A 93 -3.22 1.20 -12.23
C ASN A 93 -2.40 1.47 -10.96
N LEU A 94 -3.03 1.39 -9.78
CA LEU A 94 -2.37 1.57 -8.50
C LEU A 94 -1.33 0.47 -8.23
N ILE A 95 -1.68 -0.79 -8.49
CA ILE A 95 -0.74 -1.92 -8.37
C ILE A 95 0.44 -1.74 -9.34
N ASP A 96 0.16 -1.40 -10.59
CA ASP A 96 1.18 -1.18 -11.61
C ASP A 96 2.09 -0.01 -11.25
N SER A 97 1.52 1.08 -10.73
CA SER A 97 2.27 2.24 -10.22
C SER A 97 3.19 1.85 -9.07
N VAL A 98 2.71 1.10 -8.06
CA VAL A 98 3.55 0.62 -6.96
C VAL A 98 4.72 -0.24 -7.48
N ILE A 99 4.43 -1.17 -8.39
CA ILE A 99 5.44 -2.06 -8.96
C ILE A 99 6.47 -1.26 -9.76
N ALA A 100 6.02 -0.35 -10.63
CA ALA A 100 6.88 0.46 -11.48
C ALA A 100 7.77 1.37 -10.65
N THR A 101 7.20 2.17 -9.75
CA THR A 101 7.95 3.12 -8.93
C THR A 101 8.98 2.41 -8.06
N ILE A 102 8.61 1.34 -7.36
CA ILE A 102 9.57 0.63 -6.49
C ILE A 102 10.73 0.01 -7.28
N ARG A 103 10.51 -0.44 -8.52
CA ARG A 103 11.56 -1.01 -9.38
C ARG A 103 12.61 0.00 -9.81
N GLU A 104 12.34 1.30 -9.75
CA GLU A 104 13.33 2.35 -10.01
C GLU A 104 14.39 2.44 -8.89
N TYR A 105 14.14 1.80 -7.75
CA TYR A 105 15.03 1.79 -6.59
C TYR A 105 15.71 0.42 -6.44
N PRO A 106 16.95 0.25 -6.92
CA PRO A 106 17.62 -1.05 -6.98
C PRO A 106 17.92 -1.68 -5.61
N ASP A 107 17.99 -0.85 -4.56
CA ASP A 107 18.20 -1.30 -3.18
C ASP A 107 16.95 -1.97 -2.57
N MET A 108 15.81 -1.98 -3.28
CA MET A 108 14.53 -2.53 -2.83
C MET A 108 14.05 -3.67 -3.73
N GLN A 109 14.31 -4.91 -3.34
CA GLN A 109 13.86 -6.07 -4.12
C GLN A 109 12.40 -6.41 -3.79
N LEU A 110 11.47 -5.81 -4.51
CA LEU A 110 10.03 -6.14 -4.41
C LEU A 110 9.77 -7.55 -4.94
N ILE A 111 9.13 -8.39 -4.12
CA ILE A 111 8.81 -9.78 -4.46
C ILE A 111 7.31 -10.08 -4.50
N ARG A 112 6.48 -9.24 -3.88
CA ARG A 112 5.02 -9.39 -3.90
C ARG A 112 4.33 -8.06 -3.66
N VAL A 113 3.23 -7.83 -4.36
CA VAL A 113 2.26 -6.76 -4.09
C VAL A 113 0.90 -7.42 -3.96
N GLU A 114 0.17 -7.09 -2.91
CA GLU A 114 -1.18 -7.56 -2.67
C GLU A 114 -2.07 -6.37 -2.35
N LEU A 115 -3.22 -6.28 -3.02
CA LEU A 115 -4.28 -5.40 -2.58
C LEU A 115 -5.13 -6.17 -1.57
N ALA A 116 -5.30 -5.63 -0.37
CA ALA A 116 -6.08 -6.24 0.69
C ALA A 116 -7.13 -5.26 1.23
N GLY A 117 -8.21 -5.83 1.75
CA GLY A 117 -9.41 -5.08 2.12
C GLY A 117 -10.42 -5.07 0.97
N SER A 118 -11.70 -5.12 1.32
CA SER A 118 -12.81 -4.90 0.40
C SER A 118 -12.88 -3.40 0.08
N TRP A 119 -12.04 -2.91 -0.83
CA TRP A 119 -12.22 -1.62 -1.50
C TRP A 119 -13.64 -1.60 -2.15
N PRO A 120 -14.37 -0.47 -2.31
CA PRO A 120 -15.82 -0.43 -2.41
C PRO A 120 -16.39 -0.82 -3.79
N VAL A 121 -15.83 -1.86 -4.39
CA VAL A 121 -16.47 -2.62 -5.48
C VAL A 121 -17.89 -3.06 -5.07
N PHE A 122 -18.09 -3.24 -3.77
CA PHE A 122 -19.32 -3.65 -3.13
C PHE A 122 -19.73 -2.61 -2.09
N GLN A 123 -19.89 -1.33 -2.41
CA GLN A 123 -20.57 -0.41 -1.50
C GLN A 123 -21.86 0.14 -2.10
N THR A 124 -22.90 0.15 -1.28
CA THR A 124 -24.16 0.85 -1.53
C THR A 124 -23.92 2.37 -1.55
N GLU A 125 -24.87 3.15 -2.09
CA GLU A 125 -24.86 4.62 -2.04
C GLU A 125 -24.72 5.19 -0.62
N ALA A 126 -25.04 4.41 0.41
CA ALA A 126 -24.90 4.77 1.82
C ALA A 126 -23.55 4.40 2.44
N GLY A 127 -22.55 3.98 1.64
CA GLY A 127 -21.20 3.60 2.08
C GLY A 127 -21.13 2.26 2.83
N ARG A 128 -22.20 1.44 2.80
CA ARG A 128 -22.23 0.10 3.40
C ARG A 128 -21.82 -0.95 2.40
N LEU A 129 -21.19 -2.04 2.86
CA LEU A 129 -20.89 -3.19 2.00
C LEU A 129 -22.17 -3.75 1.36
N ASP A 130 -22.23 -3.73 0.02
CA ASP A 130 -23.26 -4.34 -0.79
C ASP A 130 -22.89 -5.80 -1.08
N LEU A 131 -23.33 -6.69 -0.20
CA LEU A 131 -23.11 -8.13 -0.32
C LEU A 131 -24.21 -8.82 -1.15
N GLY A 132 -25.05 -8.07 -1.86
CA GLY A 132 -26.07 -8.63 -2.74
C GLY A 132 -25.46 -9.21 -4.03
N GLU A 133 -25.94 -10.37 -4.46
CA GLU A 133 -25.70 -10.93 -5.81
C GLU A 133 -26.51 -10.20 -6.89
#